data_AF-A0A0K2TY14-F1
#
_entry.id   AF-A0A0K2TY14-F1
#
_cell.length_a   1.000
_cell.length_b   1.000
_cell.length_c   1.000
_cell.angle_alpha   90.00
_cell.angle_beta   90.00
_cell.angle_gamma   90.00
#
_symmetry.space_group_name_H-M   'P 1'
#
loop_
_entity.id
_entity.type
_entity.pdbx_description
1 polymer ?
#
loop_
_entity_poly.entity_id
_entity_poly.type
_entity_poly.pdbx_seq_one_letter_code
_entity_poly.pdbx_strand_id
1 'polypeptide(L)'
;MGSADVNWDVNDYYSEHEPSHHWELRKKFMEMNKGRYEEDRIVCLAQTFANSEFLGCKYPQETMELVEELSFGIVQEYRDSQKNRLQRTFVSGSSAAGNKVNRSNDNVNTNNYMKSLDYVEGKCIRDKLLSRRII
;
A
#
# COMPACT_ATOMS: atom_id res chain seq x y z
N MET A 1 -33.17 30.30 1.90
CA MET A 1 -32.41 29.04 1.87
C MET A 1 -33.35 27.93 1.41
N GLY A 2 -33.03 27.23 0.31
CA GLY A 2 -33.79 26.05 -0.09
C GLY A 2 -33.58 24.93 0.93
N SER A 3 -34.65 24.24 1.31
CA SER A 3 -34.59 23.07 2.16
C SER A 3 -33.95 21.92 1.37
N ALA A 4 -32.79 21.45 1.79
CA ALA A 4 -32.21 20.24 1.22
C ALA A 4 -33.11 19.04 1.55
N ASP A 5 -33.57 18.33 0.53
CA ASP A 5 -34.29 17.08 0.72
C ASP A 5 -33.32 16.02 1.27
N VAL A 6 -33.70 15.40 2.38
CA VAL A 6 -32.90 14.40 3.10
C VAL A 6 -33.46 12.99 2.94
N ASN A 7 -34.53 12.82 2.15
CA ASN A 7 -35.29 11.57 2.05
C ASN A 7 -34.74 10.56 1.02
N TRP A 8 -33.54 10.79 0.47
CA TRP A 8 -32.90 9.86 -0.45
C TRP A 8 -32.06 8.79 0.28
N ASP A 9 -31.99 7.58 -0.27
CA ASP A 9 -31.10 6.53 0.25
C ASP A 9 -29.71 6.65 -0.36
N VAL A 10 -28.68 6.59 0.49
CA VAL A 10 -27.29 6.59 0.02
C VAL A 10 -27.00 5.32 -0.78
N ASN A 11 -27.60 4.19 -0.41
CA ASN A 11 -27.29 2.90 -1.03
C ASN A 11 -27.67 2.84 -2.52
N ASP A 12 -28.55 3.71 -2.99
CA ASP A 12 -28.93 3.82 -4.41
C ASP A 12 -27.75 4.22 -5.31
N TYR A 13 -26.70 4.84 -4.76
CA TYR A 13 -25.49 5.24 -5.50
C TYR A 13 -24.38 4.20 -5.49
N TYR A 14 -24.63 3.01 -4.94
CA TYR A 14 -23.67 1.91 -4.95
C TYR A 14 -23.48 1.36 -6.37
N SER A 15 -22.24 1.01 -6.71
CA SER A 15 -21.92 0.27 -7.94
C SER A 15 -21.15 -1.00 -7.61
N GLU A 16 -21.59 -2.13 -8.16
CA GLU A 16 -20.90 -3.42 -7.98
C GLU A 16 -19.48 -3.46 -8.57
N HIS A 17 -19.18 -2.58 -9.51
CA HIS A 17 -17.87 -2.47 -10.14
C HIS A 17 -16.91 -1.54 -9.39
N GLU A 18 -17.36 -0.91 -8.31
CA GLU A 18 -16.53 -0.05 -7.47
C GLU A 18 -15.83 -0.88 -6.37
N PRO A 19 -14.54 -0.64 -6.09
CA PRO A 19 -13.87 -1.26 -4.95
C PRO A 19 -14.57 -0.92 -3.63
N SER A 20 -14.75 -1.91 -2.74
CA SER A 20 -15.51 -1.72 -1.49
C SER A 20 -15.01 -0.55 -0.63
N HIS A 21 -13.69 -0.34 -0.58
CA HIS A 21 -13.10 0.75 0.19
C HIS A 21 -13.35 2.14 -0.40
N HIS A 22 -13.54 2.26 -1.73
CA HIS A 22 -14.01 3.51 -2.34
C HIS A 22 -15.45 3.79 -1.92
N TRP A 23 -16.31 2.78 -2.05
CA TRP A 23 -17.71 2.89 -1.72
C TRP A 23 -17.93 3.28 -0.26
N GLU A 24 -17.27 2.61 0.68
CA GLU A 24 -17.38 2.89 2.12
C GLU A 24 -17.02 4.34 2.45
N LEU A 25 -15.96 4.87 1.82
CA LEU A 25 -15.54 6.25 2.01
C LEU A 25 -16.57 7.24 1.45
N ARG A 26 -17.08 6.98 0.23
CA ARG A 26 -18.13 7.80 -0.39
C ARG A 26 -19.43 7.78 0.40
N LYS A 27 -19.86 6.58 0.85
CA LYS A 27 -21.05 6.39 1.68
C LYS A 27 -20.97 7.22 2.95
N LYS A 28 -19.85 7.12 3.68
CA LYS A 28 -19.62 7.92 4.89
C LYS A 28 -19.65 9.43 4.61
N PHE A 29 -19.07 9.87 3.48
CA PHE A 29 -19.13 11.28 3.08
C PHE A 29 -20.55 11.77 2.81
N MET A 30 -21.34 10.97 2.09
CA MET A 30 -22.73 11.27 1.78
C MET A 30 -23.60 11.32 3.04
N GLU A 31 -23.48 10.32 3.93
CA GLU A 31 -24.26 10.24 5.18
C GLU A 31 -24.01 11.42 6.11
N MET A 32 -22.75 11.84 6.30
CA MET A 32 -22.44 12.94 7.23
C MET A 32 -22.83 14.32 6.71
N ASN A 33 -22.89 14.48 5.38
CA ASN A 33 -23.19 15.77 4.75
C ASN A 33 -24.64 15.89 4.27
N LYS A 34 -25.50 14.90 4.57
CA LYS A 34 -26.94 14.98 4.27
C LYS A 34 -27.55 16.26 4.84
N GLY A 35 -28.36 16.94 4.04
CA GLY A 35 -29.08 18.16 4.45
C GLY A 35 -28.24 19.44 4.44
N ARG A 36 -26.93 19.37 4.17
CA ARG A 36 -26.09 20.58 3.99
C ARG A 36 -26.23 21.19 2.60
N TYR A 37 -26.32 20.33 1.58
CA TYR A 37 -26.51 20.69 0.19
C TYR A 37 -27.55 19.78 -0.46
N GLU A 38 -27.97 20.15 -1.65
CA GLU A 38 -28.80 19.32 -2.52
C GLU A 38 -28.12 17.97 -2.81
N GLU A 39 -28.95 16.94 -3.00
CA GLU A 39 -28.56 15.55 -3.25
C GLU A 39 -27.46 15.43 -4.32
N ASP A 40 -27.74 15.93 -5.53
CA ASP A 40 -26.82 15.88 -6.67
C ASP A 40 -25.45 16.48 -6.35
N ARG A 41 -25.45 17.58 -5.58
CA ARG A 41 -24.21 18.26 -5.19
C ARG A 41 -23.42 17.42 -4.20
N ILE A 42 -24.07 16.78 -3.23
CA ILE A 42 -23.40 15.88 -2.27
C ILE A 42 -22.81 14.67 -3.00
N VAL A 43 -23.56 14.05 -3.90
CA VAL A 43 -23.10 12.87 -4.67
C VAL A 43 -21.88 13.23 -5.52
N CYS A 44 -21.91 14.38 -6.19
CA CYS A 44 -20.79 14.87 -7.00
C CYS A 44 -19.55 15.17 -6.15
N LEU A 45 -19.71 15.81 -4.99
CA LEU A 45 -18.61 16.09 -4.06
C LEU A 45 -18.04 14.81 -3.46
N ALA A 46 -18.86 13.82 -3.15
CA ALA A 46 -18.41 12.52 -2.67
C ALA A 46 -17.53 11.81 -3.70
N GLN A 47 -17.91 11.86 -4.98
CA GLN A 47 -17.09 11.31 -6.05
C GLN A 47 -15.77 12.07 -6.23
N THR A 48 -15.83 13.40 -6.20
CA THR A 48 -14.66 14.28 -6.29
C THR A 48 -13.68 13.97 -5.18
N PHE A 49 -14.17 13.81 -3.95
CA PHE A 49 -13.40 13.43 -2.79
C PHE A 49 -12.72 12.07 -2.97
N ALA A 50 -13.46 11.03 -3.34
CA ALA A 50 -12.90 9.70 -3.58
C ALA A 50 -11.83 9.70 -4.69
N ASN A 51 -12.11 10.39 -5.80
CA ASN A 51 -11.14 10.51 -6.89
C ASN A 51 -9.86 11.23 -6.44
N SER A 52 -9.99 12.25 -5.58
CA SER A 52 -8.83 12.98 -5.06
C SER A 52 -7.96 12.14 -4.11
N GLU A 53 -8.56 11.32 -3.24
CA GLU A 53 -7.81 10.50 -2.29
C GLU A 53 -7.23 9.22 -2.93
N PHE A 54 -7.97 8.56 -3.82
CA PHE A 54 -7.56 7.27 -4.37
C PHE A 54 -6.84 7.36 -5.72
N LEU A 55 -7.27 8.27 -6.59
CA LEU A 55 -6.70 8.45 -7.92
C LEU A 55 -5.72 9.64 -7.98
N GLY A 56 -5.64 10.43 -6.90
CA GLY A 56 -4.78 11.62 -6.85
C GLY A 56 -5.26 12.77 -7.73
N CYS A 57 -6.53 12.76 -8.16
CA CYS A 57 -7.09 13.81 -8.99
C CYS A 57 -7.05 15.17 -8.29
N LYS A 58 -6.82 16.24 -9.07
CA LYS A 58 -6.84 17.63 -8.59
C LYS A 58 -7.94 18.40 -9.31
N TYR A 59 -8.67 19.17 -8.54
CA TYR A 59 -9.77 20.01 -9.00
C TYR A 59 -9.46 21.48 -8.69
N PRO A 60 -10.25 22.45 -9.18
CA PRO A 60 -10.08 23.86 -8.84
C PRO A 60 -10.00 24.07 -7.32
N GLN A 61 -9.21 25.06 -6.91
CA GLN A 61 -8.89 25.30 -5.50
C GLN A 61 -10.15 25.43 -4.62
N GLU A 62 -11.13 26.22 -5.06
CA GLU A 62 -12.41 26.40 -4.34
C GLU A 62 -13.13 25.06 -4.07
N THR A 63 -13.11 24.14 -5.03
CA THR A 63 -13.72 22.81 -4.86
C THR A 63 -12.92 21.95 -3.89
N MET A 64 -11.59 22.02 -3.93
CA MET A 64 -10.72 21.27 -3.02
C MET A 64 -10.88 21.74 -1.57
N GLU A 65 -10.96 23.05 -1.34
CA GLU A 65 -11.19 23.64 -0.01
C GLU A 65 -12.56 23.21 0.55
N LEU A 66 -13.61 23.24 -0.27
CA LEU A 66 -14.94 22.78 0.12
C LEU A 66 -14.95 21.28 0.46
N VAL A 67 -14.30 20.45 -0.35
CA VAL A 67 -14.19 19.01 -0.09
C VAL A 67 -13.40 18.74 1.19
N GLU A 68 -12.33 19.49 1.44
CA GLU A 68 -11.53 19.38 2.68
C GLU A 68 -12.37 19.73 3.92
N GLU A 69 -13.16 20.80 3.86
CA GLU A 69 -14.07 21.19 4.95
C GLU A 69 -15.10 20.10 5.25
N LEU A 70 -15.77 19.56 4.21
CA LEU A 70 -16.84 18.58 4.36
C LEU A 70 -16.34 17.17 4.70
N SER A 71 -15.08 16.87 4.40
CA SER A 71 -14.45 15.57 4.69
C SER A 71 -13.69 15.56 6.03
N PHE A 72 -13.65 16.69 6.74
CA PHE A 72 -13.04 16.78 8.06
C PHE A 72 -13.64 15.73 9.01
N GLY A 73 -12.78 14.95 9.67
CA GLY A 73 -13.17 13.82 10.52
C GLY A 73 -13.29 12.47 9.79
N ILE A 74 -13.69 12.44 8.51
CA ILE A 74 -13.65 11.20 7.69
C ILE A 74 -12.21 10.84 7.33
N VAL A 75 -11.50 11.83 6.82
CA VAL A 75 -10.17 11.67 6.22
C VAL A 75 -9.14 11.22 7.24
N GLN A 76 -9.24 11.70 8.48
CA GLN A 76 -8.28 11.38 9.53
C GLN A 76 -8.31 9.88 9.85
N GLU A 77 -9.49 9.34 10.13
CA GLU A 77 -9.67 7.90 10.40
C GLU A 77 -9.20 7.04 9.22
N TYR A 78 -9.56 7.45 7.99
CA TYR A 78 -9.15 6.74 6.79
C TYR A 78 -7.63 6.74 6.62
N ARG A 79 -6.97 7.91 6.69
CA ARG A 79 -5.52 8.03 6.54
C ARG A 79 -4.76 7.30 7.65
N ASP A 80 -5.27 7.30 8.88
CA ASP A 80 -4.69 6.56 9.99
C ASP A 80 -4.78 5.03 9.78
N SER A 81 -5.88 4.54 9.21
CA SER A 81 -6.00 3.14 8.80
C SER A 81 -4.97 2.76 7.72
N GLN A 82 -4.65 3.68 6.79
CA GLN A 82 -3.69 3.43 5.71
C GLN A 82 -2.23 3.45 6.19
N LYS A 83 -1.88 4.28 7.20
CA LYS A 83 -0.51 4.36 7.76
C LYS A 83 0.03 3.01 8.25
N ASN A 84 -0.85 2.11 8.68
CA ASN A 84 -0.48 0.79 9.19
C ASN A 84 -0.34 -0.28 8.10
N ARG A 85 -0.82 -0.05 6.87
CA ARG A 85 -0.92 -1.12 5.85
C ARG A 85 0.42 -1.50 5.23
N LEU A 86 1.43 -0.62 5.23
CA LEU A 86 2.73 -0.91 4.62
C LEU A 86 3.90 -0.12 5.24
N GLN A 87 4.19 -0.33 6.52
CA GLN A 87 5.52 0.01 7.05
C GLN A 87 6.51 -1.02 6.51
N ARG A 88 7.11 -0.76 5.35
CA ARG A 88 8.20 -1.60 4.81
C ARG A 88 9.30 -1.66 5.87
N THR A 89 9.46 -2.80 6.51
CA THR A 89 10.65 -3.08 7.33
C THR A 89 11.85 -3.11 6.41
N PHE A 90 12.57 -1.99 6.34
CA PHE A 90 13.85 -1.92 5.66
C PHE A 90 14.87 -2.65 6.55
N VAL A 91 14.94 -3.97 6.40
CA VAL A 91 15.96 -4.76 7.09
C VAL A 91 17.27 -4.65 6.33
N SER A 92 18.36 -4.39 7.05
CA SER A 92 19.70 -4.54 6.47
C SER A 92 19.87 -5.98 5.98
N GLY A 93 20.52 -6.17 4.83
CA GLY A 93 20.83 -7.50 4.31
C GLY A 93 21.58 -8.39 5.32
N SER A 94 22.38 -7.77 6.21
CA SER A 94 23.04 -8.46 7.33
C SER A 94 22.05 -8.99 8.37
N SER A 95 21.04 -8.21 8.75
CA SER A 95 19.98 -8.62 9.68
C SER A 95 19.06 -9.70 9.09
N ALA A 96 18.79 -9.66 7.77
CA ALA A 96 18.00 -10.68 7.09
C ALA A 96 18.75 -12.03 6.98
N ALA A 97 20.06 -12.00 6.71
CA ALA A 97 20.89 -13.21 6.57
C ALA A 97 21.26 -13.89 7.89
N GLY A 98 21.24 -13.16 9.01
CA GLY A 98 21.54 -13.67 10.35
C GLY A 98 20.42 -14.56 10.93
N ASN A 99 19.19 -14.47 10.42
CA ASN A 99 18.03 -15.20 10.94
C ASN A 99 17.88 -16.63 10.36
N LYS A 100 18.92 -17.14 9.68
CA LYS A 100 18.98 -18.54 9.23
C LYS A 100 19.19 -19.45 10.45
N VAL A 101 18.08 -20.04 10.84
CA VAL A 101 17.88 -21.06 11.88
C VAL A 101 19.07 -22.02 11.97
N ASN A 102 19.74 -22.07 13.13
CA ASN A 102 20.52 -23.25 13.53
C ASN A 102 19.53 -24.39 13.75
N ARG A 103 19.21 -25.13 12.70
CA ARG A 103 18.55 -26.43 12.83
C ARG A 103 19.57 -27.35 13.50
N SER A 104 19.52 -27.42 14.84
CA SER A 104 20.25 -28.42 15.61
C SER A 104 19.94 -29.79 15.00
N ASN A 105 20.96 -30.42 14.44
CA ASN A 105 20.85 -31.71 13.78
C ASN A 105 20.61 -32.76 14.86
N ASP A 106 19.46 -33.42 14.83
CA ASP A 106 19.24 -34.66 15.55
C ASP A 106 20.36 -35.66 15.19
N ASN A 107 20.84 -36.37 16.20
CA ASN A 107 21.93 -37.34 16.20
C ASN A 107 22.11 -38.14 14.89
N VAL A 108 23.26 -37.97 14.22
CA VAL A 108 23.78 -38.99 13.29
C VAL A 108 25.21 -39.33 13.69
N ASN A 109 25.34 -40.56 14.19
CA ASN A 109 26.56 -41.25 14.61
C ASN A 109 27.59 -41.30 13.47
N THR A 110 28.77 -40.76 13.72
CA THR A 110 29.91 -40.69 12.80
C THR A 110 30.68 -42.02 12.79
N ASN A 111 30.73 -42.70 11.64
CA ASN A 111 31.78 -43.67 11.37
C ASN A 111 32.38 -43.49 9.97
N ASN A 112 33.61 -42.96 9.98
CA ASN A 112 34.75 -43.28 9.11
C ASN A 112 34.51 -43.55 7.62
N TYR A 113 34.77 -42.56 6.76
CA TYR A 113 35.37 -42.80 5.45
C TYR A 113 36.06 -41.55 4.88
N MET A 114 37.29 -41.74 4.40
CA MET A 114 38.11 -40.84 3.57
C MET A 114 38.87 -39.69 4.25
N LYS A 115 39.80 -40.10 5.12
CA LYS A 115 41.11 -39.47 5.27
C LYS A 115 42.10 -40.16 4.31
N SER A 116 42.06 -39.86 3.02
CA SER A 116 43.16 -40.12 2.07
C SER A 116 42.84 -39.54 0.70
N LEU A 117 43.86 -38.92 0.06
CA LEU A 117 43.93 -38.39 -1.30
C LEU A 117 43.94 -36.85 -1.41
N ASP A 118 45.08 -36.32 -0.95
CA ASP A 118 46.04 -35.57 -1.76
C ASP A 118 45.71 -34.15 -2.26
N TYR A 119 46.44 -33.22 -1.64
CA TYR A 119 46.71 -31.83 -2.00
C TYR A 119 47.60 -31.76 -3.24
N VAL A 120 47.05 -31.37 -4.39
CA VAL A 120 47.81 -30.81 -5.52
C VAL A 120 47.00 -29.68 -6.15
N GLU A 121 47.67 -28.54 -6.37
CA GLU A 121 47.17 -27.27 -6.89
C GLU A 121 46.25 -27.39 -8.12
N GLY A 122 45.06 -26.79 -8.01
CA GLY A 122 44.15 -26.58 -9.14
C GLY A 122 43.42 -25.24 -8.98
N LYS A 123 43.96 -24.18 -9.60
CA LYS A 123 43.40 -22.83 -9.65
C LYS A 123 42.00 -22.83 -10.32
N CYS A 124 41.00 -22.20 -9.69
CA CYS A 124 39.72 -21.91 -10.32
C CYS A 124 39.85 -20.62 -11.17
N ILE A 125 39.66 -20.76 -12.49
CA ILE A 125 39.66 -19.68 -13.50
C ILE A 125 38.21 -19.31 -13.80
N ARG A 126 37.87 -18.02 -13.70
CA ARG A 126 36.76 -17.25 -14.34
C ARG A 126 36.76 -15.85 -13.67
N ASP A 127 37.03 -14.69 -14.25
CA ASP A 127 37.25 -14.22 -15.61
C ASP A 127 38.24 -13.04 -15.55
N LYS A 128 39.34 -13.07 -16.32
CA LYS A 128 40.14 -11.88 -16.66
C LYS A 128 39.92 -11.57 -18.14
N LEU A 129 38.77 -10.99 -18.45
CA LEU A 129 38.51 -10.32 -19.72
C LEU A 129 37.84 -8.99 -19.44
N LEU A 130 38.64 -8.00 -19.03
CA LEU A 130 38.36 -6.56 -19.17
C LEU A 130 39.57 -5.74 -18.70
N SER A 131 40.72 -5.98 -19.31
CA SER A 131 41.73 -4.92 -19.39
C SER A 131 42.70 -5.17 -20.54
N ARG A 132 42.85 -4.14 -21.37
CA ARG A 132 43.77 -3.98 -22.51
C ARG A 132 43.22 -4.37 -23.88
N ARG A 133 42.47 -3.43 -24.48
CA ARG A 133 42.77 -2.97 -25.85
C ARG A 133 42.20 -1.58 -26.12
N ILE A 134 42.93 -0.53 -25.76
CA ILE A 134 43.05 0.69 -26.59
C ILE A 134 44.49 1.18 -26.41
N ILE A 135 45.22 1.05 -27.52
CA ILE A 135 46.34 1.84 -28.07
C ILE A 135 47.28 2.53 -27.07
#